data_AF-R1CWR6-F1
#
_entry.id   AF-R1CWR6-F1
#
_cell.length_a   1.000
_cell.length_b   1.000
_cell.length_c   1.000
_cell.angle_alpha   90.00
_cell.angle_beta   90.00
_cell.angle_gamma   90.00
#
_symmetry.space_group_name_H-M   'P 1'
#
loop_
_entity.id
_entity.type
_entity.pdbx_description
1 polymer ?
#
loop_
_entity_poly.entity_id
_entity_poly.type
_entity_poly.pdbx_seq_one_letter_code
_entity_poly.pdbx_strand_id
1 'polypeptide(L)'
;MGGHVTSTLCTPSRWSALNGRFASRSQDLLNDYPAGGPGRPLTLSARPFLSIQWNTYLIEGDMTIAMALQDHGYLTGAVGKWHLGAPRLIYPYDPSPHYQDYELLERQNNLTREHCREFGFGVCDRVYRSNVGAVEVNNDIPFELKYHNLEWVTGGALAFLGQAERVKLPWFLYYAFTAPHGPPTRLSLNNPAYVTPLGIKYEGMTQQEWPQEHLQPRGTVYERALAAGVTDPDFQASTSSPAITWMDDAVETLMAKVDELGMREQTMTIYISDHQADVIGKGTCYWATNVPFIVNWPGTVAPAAGTELLAYHLDVFPTILDYAGVNAASLTPLPGPTTALVACGGGDANPQCHALGVLEKTVFLDEKYGVRCCSDTVRAAPWRQGADCAVWAESDAGFGPGGSTQCHRSSTFAEAEAICLAASARLCTAAEIHAGCTKTTGCALDGALIWTGDVTTPAPKPLHLDGKSLRPLLEGGPVNSAGKPEPWMWRRYILLEVFYTRAVVSWDGWKYLAKRFPPEVQALADQGIPVDHQGLPPEHRQYLRLFKGELPEHYPYYLDDDQLYHLYDGNTYLNESVNLYDSNAPDAVAALAKLETAMAEAHFADCCERTSAGHMRLRDASPQKE
;
A
#
# COMPACT_ATOMS: atom_id res chain seq x y z
N MET A 1 -4.60 -25.17 -3.44
CA MET A 1 -3.91 -24.37 -4.46
C MET A 1 -4.92 -23.50 -5.14
N GLY A 2 -4.86 -22.19 -4.95
CA GLY A 2 -5.89 -21.28 -5.45
C GLY A 2 -5.86 -19.91 -4.77
N GLY A 3 -5.04 -19.73 -3.74
CA GLY A 3 -4.80 -18.44 -3.12
C GLY A 3 -3.97 -17.53 -4.01
N HIS A 4 -4.48 -16.32 -4.23
CA HIS A 4 -3.79 -15.27 -4.97
C HIS A 4 -3.80 -13.94 -4.24
N VAL A 5 -2.86 -13.08 -4.61
CA VAL A 5 -2.83 -11.66 -4.25
C VAL A 5 -3.13 -10.81 -5.48
N THR A 6 -3.81 -9.68 -5.30
CA THR A 6 -4.13 -8.78 -6.42
C THR A 6 -2.90 -8.09 -6.99
N SER A 7 -1.92 -7.77 -6.14
CA SER A 7 -0.68 -7.10 -6.53
C SER A 7 0.52 -7.76 -5.86
N THR A 8 1.66 -7.81 -6.56
CA THR A 8 2.90 -8.42 -6.08
C THR A 8 3.87 -7.39 -5.46
N LEU A 9 3.31 -6.32 -4.91
CA LEU A 9 4.00 -5.27 -4.15
C LEU A 9 3.45 -5.22 -2.72
N CYS A 10 4.33 -5.02 -1.74
CA CYS A 10 3.98 -5.04 -0.31
C CYS A 10 2.79 -4.13 0.04
N THR A 11 2.87 -2.85 -0.33
CA THR A 11 1.91 -1.80 0.06
C THR A 11 0.53 -1.99 -0.60
N PRO A 12 0.43 -2.07 -1.95
CA PRO A 12 -0.83 -2.41 -2.63
C PRO A 12 -1.51 -3.68 -2.11
N SER A 13 -0.73 -4.75 -1.89
CA SER A 13 -1.27 -6.04 -1.44
C SER A 13 -1.81 -5.98 -0.01
N ARG A 14 -1.05 -5.36 0.91
CA ARG A 14 -1.49 -5.17 2.30
C ARG A 14 -2.71 -4.25 2.40
N TRP A 15 -2.72 -3.17 1.61
CA TRP A 15 -3.86 -2.26 1.56
C TRP A 15 -5.11 -3.02 1.08
N SER A 16 -4.97 -3.81 0.01
CA SER A 16 -6.06 -4.63 -0.53
C SER A 16 -6.54 -5.70 0.46
N ALA A 17 -5.64 -6.31 1.22
CA ALA A 17 -5.98 -7.33 2.21
C ALA A 17 -6.76 -6.75 3.40
N LEU A 18 -6.44 -5.53 3.85
CA LEU A 18 -7.11 -4.89 4.99
C LEU A 18 -8.34 -4.07 4.60
N ASN A 19 -8.42 -3.60 3.35
CA ASN A 19 -9.51 -2.74 2.82
C ASN A 19 -10.46 -3.51 1.89
N GLY A 20 -10.11 -4.73 1.46
CA GLY A 20 -10.99 -5.63 0.70
C GLY A 20 -11.30 -5.16 -0.72
N ARG A 21 -10.45 -4.27 -1.26
CA ARG A 21 -10.60 -3.57 -2.53
C ARG A 21 -9.33 -3.66 -3.36
N PHE A 22 -9.46 -3.48 -4.67
CA PHE A 22 -8.29 -3.31 -5.55
C PHE A 22 -7.52 -2.03 -5.22
N ALA A 23 -6.18 -2.10 -5.26
CA ALA A 23 -5.30 -0.96 -5.00
C ALA A 23 -5.47 0.16 -6.04
N SER A 24 -5.95 -0.15 -7.25
CA SER A 24 -6.40 0.85 -8.23
C SER A 24 -7.50 1.79 -7.72
N ARG A 25 -8.19 1.43 -6.63
CA ARG A 25 -9.21 2.26 -5.97
C ARG A 25 -8.69 3.03 -4.76
N SER A 26 -7.40 2.91 -4.43
CA SER A 26 -6.80 3.64 -3.32
C SER A 26 -6.76 5.13 -3.65
N GLN A 27 -7.37 5.94 -2.80
CA GLN A 27 -7.38 7.38 -3.01
C GLN A 27 -5.99 7.99 -2.80
N ASP A 28 -5.15 7.43 -1.93
CA ASP A 28 -3.75 7.80 -1.77
C ASP A 28 -3.00 7.67 -3.10
N LEU A 29 -3.13 6.50 -3.74
CA LEU A 29 -2.55 6.26 -5.05
C LEU A 29 -3.16 7.18 -6.11
N LEU A 30 -4.49 7.36 -6.13
CA LEU A 30 -5.17 8.25 -7.08
C LEU A 30 -4.79 9.73 -6.87
N ASN A 31 -4.46 10.19 -5.67
CA ASN A 31 -4.05 11.58 -5.43
C ASN A 31 -2.70 11.92 -6.10
N ASP A 32 -1.87 10.91 -6.36
CA ASP A 32 -0.66 11.07 -7.17
C ASP A 32 -0.96 11.18 -8.69
N TYR A 33 -2.22 10.97 -9.13
CA TYR A 33 -2.65 10.87 -10.52
C TYR A 33 -3.87 11.76 -10.89
N PRO A 34 -3.81 12.68 -11.88
CA PRO A 34 -2.67 13.10 -12.68
C PRO A 34 -1.97 14.33 -12.07
N ALA A 35 -0.80 14.17 -11.44
CA ALA A 35 0.03 15.32 -11.08
C ALA A 35 1.08 15.63 -12.18
N GLY A 36 0.65 15.85 -13.42
CA GLY A 36 1.48 16.09 -14.61
C GLY A 36 1.82 17.55 -14.89
N GLY A 37 2.14 18.35 -13.87
CA GLY A 37 2.54 19.75 -14.02
C GLY A 37 4.00 19.94 -14.49
N PRO A 38 4.30 20.82 -15.47
CA PRO A 38 5.67 21.13 -15.88
C PRO A 38 6.57 21.59 -14.72
N GLY A 39 7.79 21.06 -14.69
CA GLY A 39 8.79 21.43 -13.68
C GLY A 39 8.89 20.48 -12.49
N ARG A 40 8.13 19.38 -12.44
CA ARG A 40 8.52 18.21 -11.63
C ARG A 40 9.45 17.32 -12.45
N PRO A 41 10.73 17.12 -12.04
CA PRO A 41 11.59 16.14 -12.69
C PRO A 41 10.93 14.77 -12.63
N LEU A 42 11.01 13.99 -13.72
CA LEU A 42 10.64 12.58 -13.80
C LEU A 42 11.30 11.79 -12.66
N THR A 43 10.66 11.78 -11.50
CA THR A 43 11.07 11.05 -10.31
C THR A 43 9.88 10.20 -9.89
N LEU A 44 9.53 9.22 -10.74
CA LEU A 44 8.65 8.05 -10.50
C LEU A 44 7.23 8.26 -9.92
N SER A 45 6.89 9.43 -9.38
CA SER A 45 5.69 9.73 -8.59
C SER A 45 4.72 10.69 -9.27
N ALA A 46 5.11 11.33 -10.37
CA ALA A 46 4.23 12.13 -11.20
C ALA A 46 4.16 11.48 -12.59
N ARG A 47 3.17 10.62 -12.81
CA ARG A 47 2.88 10.07 -14.15
C ARG A 47 1.45 10.43 -14.53
N PRO A 48 1.12 10.72 -15.80
CA PRO A 48 -0.24 11.10 -16.18
C PRO A 48 -1.23 9.92 -16.25
N PHE A 49 -0.78 8.69 -15.99
CA PHE A 49 -1.58 7.47 -16.09
C PHE A 49 -1.46 6.62 -14.83
N LEU A 50 -2.55 5.93 -14.49
CA LEU A 50 -2.62 5.08 -13.30
C LEU A 50 -1.59 3.94 -13.38
N SER A 51 -0.75 3.85 -12.35
CA SER A 51 0.24 2.78 -12.18
C SER A 51 0.15 2.26 -10.76
N ILE A 52 -0.02 0.94 -10.58
CA ILE A 52 -0.09 0.35 -9.22
C ILE A 52 1.33 0.21 -8.69
N GLN A 53 1.79 1.23 -7.97
CA GLN A 53 3.16 1.34 -7.50
C GLN A 53 3.31 0.99 -6.03
N TRP A 54 4.56 1.03 -5.58
CA TRP A 54 4.88 1.11 -4.16
C TRP A 54 4.18 2.30 -3.52
N ASN A 55 4.00 2.21 -2.21
CA ASN A 55 3.53 3.28 -1.34
C ASN A 55 2.04 3.59 -1.44
N THR A 56 1.21 2.64 -1.87
CA THR A 56 -0.23 2.67 -1.57
C THR A 56 -0.43 2.59 -0.06
N TYR A 57 -0.68 3.73 0.57
CA TYR A 57 -0.87 3.85 2.01
C TYR A 57 -2.36 3.94 2.38
N LEU A 58 -2.64 3.67 3.66
CA LEU A 58 -3.95 3.98 4.23
C LEU A 58 -4.00 5.48 4.51
N ILE A 59 -5.06 6.14 4.06
CA ILE A 59 -5.30 7.56 4.32
C ILE A 59 -6.70 7.78 4.89
N GLU A 60 -6.97 8.97 5.42
CA GLU A 60 -8.29 9.34 5.91
C GLU A 60 -9.38 8.98 4.88
N GLY A 61 -10.49 8.41 5.35
CA GLY A 61 -11.58 7.90 4.50
C GLY A 61 -11.47 6.44 4.07
N ASP A 62 -10.30 5.81 4.24
CA ASP A 62 -10.19 4.35 4.09
C ASP A 62 -10.91 3.62 5.24
N MET A 63 -11.54 2.49 4.90
CA MET A 63 -12.20 1.59 5.85
C MET A 63 -11.42 0.28 5.90
N THR A 64 -11.01 -0.14 7.09
CA THR A 64 -10.31 -1.41 7.29
C THR A 64 -11.18 -2.45 7.98
N ILE A 65 -10.77 -3.73 7.92
CA ILE A 65 -11.33 -4.81 8.73
C ILE A 65 -11.41 -4.41 10.22
N ALA A 66 -10.34 -3.81 10.73
CA ALA A 66 -10.24 -3.47 12.15
C ALA A 66 -11.25 -2.38 12.54
N MET A 67 -11.40 -1.32 11.73
CA MET A 67 -12.42 -0.28 11.98
C MET A 67 -13.82 -0.89 12.01
N ALA A 68 -14.16 -1.69 10.99
CA ALA A 68 -15.46 -2.31 10.88
C ALA A 68 -15.78 -3.22 12.09
N LEU A 69 -14.79 -3.98 12.58
CA LEU A 69 -14.96 -4.85 13.74
C LEU A 69 -14.98 -4.09 15.07
N GLN A 70 -14.19 -3.03 15.21
CA GLN A 70 -14.14 -2.20 16.42
C GLN A 70 -15.50 -1.56 16.70
N ASP A 71 -16.18 -1.06 15.67
CA ASP A 71 -17.55 -0.53 15.74
C ASP A 71 -18.58 -1.59 16.17
N HIS A 72 -18.22 -2.87 16.09
CA HIS A 72 -19.05 -4.02 16.45
C HIS A 72 -18.52 -4.77 17.70
N GLY A 73 -17.73 -4.09 18.53
CA GLY A 73 -17.37 -4.56 19.87
C GLY A 73 -16.19 -5.53 19.92
N TYR A 74 -15.39 -5.63 18.85
CA TYR A 74 -14.17 -6.42 18.85
C TYR A 74 -12.99 -5.64 19.46
N LEU A 75 -12.16 -6.35 20.21
CA LEU A 75 -10.80 -5.91 20.48
C LEU A 75 -9.94 -6.14 19.23
N THR A 76 -9.38 -5.07 18.68
CA THR A 76 -8.57 -5.13 17.46
C THR A 76 -7.11 -4.84 17.78
N GLY A 77 -6.19 -5.60 17.17
CA GLY A 77 -4.77 -5.41 17.38
C GLY A 77 -3.92 -5.69 16.16
N ALA A 78 -2.74 -5.08 16.13
CA ALA A 78 -1.75 -5.28 15.08
C ALA A 78 -0.33 -5.33 15.67
N VAL A 79 0.45 -6.28 15.19
CA VAL A 79 1.85 -6.47 15.58
C VAL A 79 2.71 -6.80 14.36
N GLY A 80 3.97 -6.38 14.40
CA GLY A 80 4.92 -6.65 13.32
C GLY A 80 4.87 -5.63 12.19
N LYS A 81 5.01 -6.06 10.94
CA LYS A 81 5.16 -5.16 9.79
C LYS A 81 3.86 -4.42 9.47
N TRP A 82 3.86 -3.11 9.67
CA TRP A 82 2.76 -2.24 9.27
C TRP A 82 2.83 -1.94 7.76
N HIS A 83 3.80 -1.10 7.34
CA HIS A 83 4.07 -0.79 5.94
C HIS A 83 2.85 -0.28 5.15
N LEU A 84 2.01 0.54 5.77
CA LEU A 84 0.79 1.12 5.19
C LEU A 84 0.70 2.64 5.41
N GLY A 85 1.86 3.29 5.55
CA GLY A 85 1.96 4.69 5.93
C GLY A 85 2.36 4.85 7.39
N ALA A 86 2.80 6.06 7.74
CA ALA A 86 3.03 6.61 9.08
C ALA A 86 4.07 7.75 8.96
N PRO A 87 3.96 8.81 9.78
CA PRO A 87 4.97 9.84 9.87
C PRO A 87 6.36 9.27 10.12
N ARG A 88 7.37 9.90 9.51
CA ARG A 88 8.78 9.48 9.61
C ARG A 88 9.62 10.61 10.19
N LEU A 89 10.38 10.28 11.21
CA LEU A 89 11.43 11.12 11.78
C LEU A 89 12.74 10.87 11.02
N ILE A 90 13.50 11.94 10.83
CA ILE A 90 14.84 11.85 10.25
C ILE A 90 15.81 11.61 11.40
N TYR A 91 16.53 10.50 11.32
CA TYR A 91 17.60 10.20 12.27
C TYR A 91 18.85 10.99 11.89
N PRO A 92 19.49 11.70 12.83
CA PRO A 92 20.82 12.22 12.59
C PRO A 92 21.75 11.03 12.31
N TYR A 93 22.66 11.20 11.33
CA TYR A 93 23.67 10.18 11.06
C TYR A 93 24.54 10.01 12.31
N ASP A 94 24.46 8.84 12.94
CA ASP A 94 25.30 8.45 14.06
C ASP A 94 26.18 7.26 13.62
N PRO A 95 27.50 7.44 13.48
CA PRO A 95 28.42 6.37 13.13
C PRO A 95 28.73 5.41 14.30
N SER A 96 28.13 5.62 15.48
CA SER A 96 28.30 4.74 16.63
C SER A 96 27.65 3.36 16.38
N PRO A 97 28.33 2.24 16.67
CA PRO A 97 27.74 0.90 16.62
C PRO A 97 26.66 0.68 17.71
N HIS A 98 26.43 1.67 18.57
CA HIS A 98 25.45 1.68 19.63
C HIS A 98 24.64 2.98 19.56
N TYR A 99 23.61 3.00 18.72
CA TYR A 99 22.62 4.07 18.75
C TYR A 99 21.91 4.08 20.11
N GLN A 100 21.93 5.21 20.81
CA GLN A 100 21.43 5.33 22.20
C GLN A 100 20.32 6.37 22.39
N ASP A 101 19.82 6.97 21.32
CA ASP A 101 18.68 7.89 21.41
C ASP A 101 17.37 7.11 21.44
N TYR A 102 17.14 6.44 22.58
CA TYR A 102 15.95 5.63 22.83
C TYR A 102 14.67 6.47 22.78
N GLU A 103 14.74 7.76 23.13
CA GLU A 103 13.59 8.66 23.04
C GLU A 103 13.18 8.88 21.59
N LEU A 104 14.13 9.04 20.67
CA LEU A 104 13.82 9.16 19.24
C LEU A 104 13.25 7.86 18.65
N LEU A 105 13.80 6.70 19.03
CA LEU A 105 13.28 5.39 18.61
C LEU A 105 11.84 5.19 19.08
N GLU A 106 11.58 5.46 20.37
CA GLU A 106 10.26 5.33 20.97
C GLU A 106 9.27 6.31 20.32
N ARG A 107 9.69 7.56 20.06
CA ARG A 107 8.86 8.55 19.37
C ARG A 107 8.51 8.09 17.95
N GLN A 108 9.47 7.58 17.18
CA GLN A 108 9.20 7.04 15.85
C GLN A 108 8.27 5.82 15.90
N ASN A 109 8.46 4.92 16.86
CA ASN A 109 7.58 3.76 17.01
C ASN A 109 6.16 4.19 17.39
N ASN A 110 6.01 5.16 18.27
CA ASN A 110 4.72 5.72 18.67
C ASN A 110 3.97 6.36 17.50
N LEU A 111 4.65 7.09 16.60
CA LEU A 111 4.03 7.59 15.36
C LEU A 111 3.48 6.45 14.48
N THR A 112 4.14 5.29 14.46
CA THR A 112 3.64 4.11 13.73
C THR A 112 2.44 3.48 14.44
N ARG A 113 2.48 3.39 15.77
CA ARG A 113 1.38 2.85 16.58
C ARG A 113 0.15 3.73 16.53
N GLU A 114 0.32 5.06 16.54
CA GLU A 114 -0.74 6.05 16.40
C GLU A 114 -1.41 5.92 15.03
N HIS A 115 -0.64 5.92 13.94
CA HIS A 115 -1.19 5.70 12.60
C HIS A 115 -1.93 4.36 12.49
N CYS A 116 -1.40 3.29 13.05
CA CYS A 116 -2.08 2.01 13.10
C CYS A 116 -3.43 2.08 13.86
N ARG A 117 -3.50 2.82 14.98
CA ARG A 117 -4.74 3.05 15.75
C ARG A 117 -5.77 3.90 15.00
N GLU A 118 -5.33 4.88 14.21
CA GLU A 118 -6.20 5.69 13.35
C GLU A 118 -7.03 4.81 12.41
N PHE A 119 -6.48 3.67 11.97
CA PHE A 119 -7.15 2.68 11.12
C PHE A 119 -7.76 1.52 11.89
N GLY A 120 -8.24 1.79 13.11
CA GLY A 120 -9.14 0.91 13.87
C GLY A 120 -8.46 -0.22 14.62
N PHE A 121 -7.12 -0.26 14.69
CA PHE A 121 -6.39 -1.24 15.50
C PHE A 121 -6.16 -0.68 16.92
N GLY A 122 -7.08 -0.93 17.85
CA GLY A 122 -7.03 -0.37 19.20
C GLY A 122 -5.74 -0.69 19.97
N VAL A 123 -5.14 -1.86 19.70
CA VAL A 123 -3.87 -2.29 20.29
C VAL A 123 -2.81 -2.49 19.20
N CYS A 124 -2.04 -1.45 18.92
CA CYS A 124 -0.83 -1.57 18.11
C CYS A 124 0.40 -1.69 19.02
N ASP A 125 1.10 -2.81 18.94
CA ASP A 125 2.28 -3.09 19.76
C ASP A 125 3.37 -3.79 18.95
N ARG A 126 4.63 -3.50 19.30
CA ARG A 126 5.82 -4.10 18.66
C ARG A 126 5.74 -4.10 17.12
N VAL A 127 5.42 -2.93 16.57
CA VAL A 127 5.22 -2.70 15.13
C VAL A 127 6.48 -2.17 14.46
N TYR A 128 6.75 -2.64 13.25
CA TYR A 128 7.72 -2.09 12.32
C TYR A 128 7.01 -1.16 11.34
N ARG A 129 7.51 0.06 11.18
CA ARG A 129 6.95 1.04 10.23
C ARG A 129 6.93 0.53 8.79
N SER A 130 8.03 -0.07 8.33
CA SER A 130 8.21 -0.52 6.94
C SER A 130 9.07 -1.80 6.88
N ASN A 131 9.58 -2.13 5.69
CA ASN A 131 10.57 -3.19 5.50
C ASN A 131 11.81 -2.92 6.37
N VAL A 132 12.30 -3.97 7.02
CA VAL A 132 13.63 -4.01 7.62
C VAL A 132 14.67 -4.22 6.52
N GLY A 133 15.89 -3.70 6.65
CA GLY A 133 17.00 -4.04 5.75
C GLY A 133 18.01 -2.94 5.41
N ALA A 134 19.17 -3.39 4.94
CA ALA A 134 20.41 -2.63 4.77
C ALA A 134 20.42 -1.52 3.70
N VAL A 135 19.33 -1.34 2.94
CA VAL A 135 19.31 -0.33 1.87
C VAL A 135 18.82 1.01 2.44
N GLU A 136 19.65 2.04 2.28
CA GLU A 136 19.56 3.44 2.76
C GLU A 136 18.21 4.17 2.56
N VAL A 137 17.21 3.53 1.94
CA VAL A 137 15.91 4.15 1.62
C VAL A 137 15.02 4.31 2.86
N ASN A 138 15.21 3.45 3.87
CA ASN A 138 14.44 3.45 5.12
C ASN A 138 15.32 3.90 6.30
N ASN A 139 15.55 5.21 6.46
CA ASN A 139 16.12 5.80 7.70
C ASN A 139 14.98 6.11 8.69
N ASP A 140 14.13 5.13 8.97
CA ASP A 140 13.13 5.17 10.04
C ASP A 140 13.58 4.41 11.29
N ILE A 141 14.69 3.67 11.21
CA ILE A 141 15.46 3.16 12.35
C ILE A 141 16.97 3.14 11.99
N PRO A 142 17.89 3.22 12.96
CA PRO A 142 19.33 3.05 12.78
C PRO A 142 19.69 1.71 12.15
N PHE A 143 20.79 1.67 11.39
CA PHE A 143 21.21 0.50 10.61
C PHE A 143 21.39 -0.76 11.47
N GLU A 144 21.94 -0.60 12.66
CA GLU A 144 22.25 -1.66 13.64
C GLU A 144 20.98 -2.34 14.19
N LEU A 145 19.81 -1.72 14.00
CA LEU A 145 18.51 -2.22 14.44
C LEU A 145 17.66 -2.75 13.28
N LYS A 146 18.16 -2.73 12.04
CA LYS A 146 17.42 -3.15 10.82
C LYS A 146 17.42 -4.67 10.60
N TYR A 147 17.02 -5.43 11.61
CA TYR A 147 16.95 -6.88 11.57
C TYR A 147 15.55 -7.40 11.91
N HIS A 148 15.22 -8.58 11.40
CA HIS A 148 14.02 -9.31 11.83
C HIS A 148 14.19 -9.71 13.29
N ASN A 149 13.09 -9.66 14.04
CA ASN A 149 13.05 -10.16 15.41
C ASN A 149 11.68 -10.78 15.66
N LEU A 150 11.52 -12.07 15.35
CA LEU A 150 10.22 -12.74 15.49
C LEU A 150 9.83 -12.92 16.95
N GLU A 151 10.78 -13.15 17.87
CA GLU A 151 10.54 -13.17 19.32
C GLU A 151 9.83 -11.88 19.71
N TRP A 152 10.40 -10.72 19.39
CA TRP A 152 9.77 -9.44 19.70
C TRP A 152 8.35 -9.35 19.14
N VAL A 153 8.13 -9.62 17.86
CA VAL A 153 6.79 -9.53 17.26
C VAL A 153 5.82 -10.53 17.89
N THR A 154 6.23 -11.78 18.09
CA THR A 154 5.41 -12.86 18.66
C THR A 154 4.95 -12.50 20.06
N GLY A 155 5.80 -11.97 20.93
CA GLY A 155 5.33 -11.57 22.25
C GLY A 155 4.37 -10.40 22.26
N GLY A 156 4.39 -9.53 21.24
CA GLY A 156 3.34 -8.54 21.04
C GLY A 156 1.99 -9.25 20.83
N ALA A 157 1.98 -10.30 19.99
CA ALA A 157 0.80 -11.13 19.77
C ALA A 157 0.36 -11.86 21.06
N LEU A 158 1.30 -12.43 21.82
CA LEU A 158 0.99 -13.10 23.09
C LEU A 158 0.44 -12.11 24.14
N ALA A 159 1.00 -10.91 24.23
CA ALA A 159 0.52 -9.85 25.11
C ALA A 159 -0.90 -9.41 24.73
N PHE A 160 -1.17 -9.28 23.42
CA PHE A 160 -2.52 -9.00 22.91
C PHE A 160 -3.50 -10.10 23.30
N LEU A 161 -3.18 -11.39 23.09
CA LEU A 161 -4.05 -12.49 23.50
C LEU A 161 -4.30 -12.50 25.02
N GLY A 162 -3.27 -12.20 25.82
CA GLY A 162 -3.43 -12.01 27.26
C GLY A 162 -4.37 -10.85 27.60
N GLN A 163 -4.37 -9.77 26.83
CA GLN A 163 -5.34 -8.67 26.98
C GLN A 163 -6.74 -9.09 26.56
N ALA A 164 -6.89 -9.75 25.41
CA ALA A 164 -8.16 -10.27 24.90
C ALA A 164 -8.83 -11.18 25.94
N GLU A 165 -8.06 -12.09 26.55
CA GLU A 165 -8.53 -12.96 27.62
C GLU A 165 -8.98 -12.18 28.87
N ARG A 166 -8.27 -11.12 29.27
CA ARG A 166 -8.66 -10.29 30.42
C ARG A 166 -9.96 -9.53 30.18
N VAL A 167 -10.16 -9.00 28.97
CA VAL A 167 -11.34 -8.18 28.65
C VAL A 167 -12.52 -9.00 28.16
N LYS A 168 -12.31 -10.27 27.78
CA LYS A 168 -13.35 -11.21 27.33
C LYS A 168 -14.21 -10.71 26.16
N LEU A 169 -13.60 -9.90 25.28
CA LEU A 169 -14.21 -9.45 24.03
C LEU A 169 -13.83 -10.38 22.88
N PRO A 170 -14.67 -10.52 21.84
CA PRO A 170 -14.21 -11.09 20.58
C PRO A 170 -13.05 -10.24 20.05
N TRP A 171 -12.12 -10.84 19.31
CA TRP A 171 -10.91 -10.15 18.91
C TRP A 171 -10.50 -10.41 17.47
N PHE A 172 -9.76 -9.46 16.91
CA PHE A 172 -9.10 -9.55 15.62
C PHE A 172 -7.65 -9.11 15.76
N LEU A 173 -6.72 -10.00 15.40
CA LEU A 173 -5.29 -9.73 15.48
C LEU A 173 -4.67 -9.81 14.07
N TYR A 174 -4.14 -8.69 13.60
CA TYR A 174 -3.28 -8.63 12.43
C TYR A 174 -1.83 -8.91 12.83
N TYR A 175 -1.38 -10.15 12.62
CA TYR A 175 -0.03 -10.61 12.91
C TYR A 175 0.82 -10.65 11.64
N ALA A 176 1.68 -9.65 11.46
CA ALA A 176 2.39 -9.46 10.21
C ALA A 176 3.90 -9.68 10.35
N PHE A 177 4.42 -10.77 9.80
CA PHE A 177 5.85 -11.03 9.78
C PHE A 177 6.63 -10.01 8.94
N THR A 178 7.87 -9.75 9.35
CA THR A 178 8.86 -9.03 8.53
C THR A 178 9.69 -9.99 7.67
N ALA A 179 9.98 -11.20 8.18
CA ALA A 179 10.58 -12.29 7.41
C ALA A 179 9.54 -12.89 6.43
N PRO A 180 9.95 -13.46 5.29
CA PRO A 180 11.32 -13.68 4.81
C PRO A 180 11.89 -12.51 3.99
N HIS A 181 11.27 -11.32 4.01
CA HIS A 181 11.80 -10.17 3.27
C HIS A 181 13.28 -9.94 3.61
N GLY A 182 14.09 -9.35 2.73
CA GLY A 182 15.46 -8.96 3.11
C GLY A 182 15.46 -8.10 4.40
N PRO A 183 16.53 -8.11 5.21
CA PRO A 183 17.85 -8.69 4.97
C PRO A 183 17.88 -10.23 5.07
N PRO A 184 18.96 -10.90 4.64
CA PRO A 184 19.10 -12.35 4.81
C PRO A 184 18.85 -12.81 6.25
N THR A 185 18.05 -13.85 6.40
CA THR A 185 17.60 -14.38 7.69
C THR A 185 18.75 -14.70 8.63
N ARG A 186 19.88 -15.20 8.10
CA ARG A 186 21.12 -15.43 8.86
C ARG A 186 21.61 -14.21 9.64
N LEU A 187 21.51 -13.01 9.05
CA LEU A 187 21.95 -11.80 9.72
C LEU A 187 21.08 -11.49 10.94
N SER A 188 19.78 -11.76 10.83
CA SER A 188 18.82 -11.52 11.92
C SER A 188 18.95 -12.57 13.03
N LEU A 189 19.14 -13.84 12.67
CA LEU A 189 19.34 -14.92 13.64
C LEU A 189 20.65 -14.80 14.43
N ASN A 190 21.69 -14.19 13.83
CA ASN A 190 22.96 -13.90 14.50
C ASN A 190 22.90 -12.67 15.41
N ASN A 191 21.88 -11.82 15.28
CA ASN A 191 21.67 -10.71 16.19
C ASN A 191 21.10 -11.24 17.52
N PRO A 192 21.44 -10.68 18.70
CA PRO A 192 20.81 -11.11 19.95
C PRO A 192 19.30 -10.77 20.00
N ALA A 193 18.52 -11.60 20.69
CA ALA A 193 17.05 -11.47 20.72
C ALA A 193 16.52 -10.21 21.40
N TYR A 194 17.28 -9.67 22.34
CA TYR A 194 16.95 -8.43 23.04
C TYR A 194 17.25 -7.16 22.22
N VAL A 195 17.85 -7.29 21.02
CA VAL A 195 18.06 -6.16 20.11
C VAL A 195 16.80 -5.96 19.27
N THR A 196 16.05 -4.90 19.57
CA THR A 196 14.76 -4.59 18.95
C THR A 196 14.83 -3.27 18.16
N PRO A 197 13.79 -2.92 17.37
CA PRO A 197 13.68 -1.59 16.78
C PRO A 197 13.65 -0.43 17.80
N LEU A 198 13.35 -0.72 19.06
CA LEU A 198 13.40 0.23 20.18
C LEU A 198 14.78 0.28 20.85
N GLY A 199 15.77 -0.37 20.25
CA GLY A 199 17.12 -0.53 20.78
C GLY A 199 17.24 -1.68 21.77
N ILE A 200 18.28 -1.62 22.60
CA ILE A 200 18.59 -2.62 23.65
C ILE A 200 17.76 -2.37 24.93
N LYS A 201 17.08 -1.23 25.03
CA LYS A 201 16.41 -0.78 26.24
C LYS A 201 14.92 -1.16 26.26
N TYR A 202 14.65 -2.43 26.50
CA TYR A 202 13.48 -2.78 27.31
C TYR A 202 13.99 -2.86 28.76
N GLU A 203 13.88 -1.73 29.48
CA GLU A 203 14.20 -1.53 30.91
C GLU A 203 15.45 -2.24 31.50
N GLY A 204 16.59 -2.20 30.81
CA GLY A 204 17.83 -2.77 31.37
C GLY A 204 17.84 -4.29 31.45
N MET A 205 16.90 -4.96 30.77
CA MET A 205 16.87 -6.41 30.65
C MET A 205 18.13 -6.91 29.95
N THR A 206 18.94 -7.65 30.70
CA THR A 206 19.99 -8.51 30.16
C THR A 206 19.36 -9.67 29.39
N GLN A 207 20.15 -10.41 28.60
CA GLN A 207 19.68 -11.64 27.93
C GLN A 207 19.01 -12.64 28.90
N GLN A 208 19.33 -12.57 30.19
CA GLN A 208 18.75 -13.42 31.23
C GLN A 208 17.35 -12.96 31.68
N GLU A 209 17.00 -11.70 31.48
CA GLU A 209 15.73 -11.09 31.90
C GLU A 209 14.74 -10.91 30.73
N TRP A 210 15.22 -11.04 29.49
CA TRP A 210 14.36 -11.10 28.31
C TRP A 210 13.38 -12.27 28.48
N PRO A 211 12.06 -12.04 28.38
CA PRO A 211 11.12 -13.15 28.43
C PRO A 211 11.50 -14.11 27.31
N GLN A 212 11.93 -15.32 27.68
CA GLN A 212 12.07 -16.42 26.73
C GLN A 212 10.65 -16.82 26.32
N GLU A 213 10.04 -15.98 25.51
CA GLU A 213 8.82 -16.29 24.81
C GLU A 213 9.10 -17.56 24.00
N HIS A 214 8.16 -18.50 24.05
CA HIS A 214 8.32 -19.95 23.83
C HIS A 214 8.80 -20.41 22.44
N LEU A 215 9.38 -19.54 21.63
CA LEU A 215 10.02 -19.93 20.38
C LEU A 215 11.17 -20.89 20.64
N GLN A 216 11.34 -21.82 19.72
CA GLN A 216 12.54 -22.65 19.66
C GLN A 216 13.78 -21.75 19.56
N PRO A 217 14.93 -22.13 20.16
CA PRO A 217 16.10 -21.26 20.18
C PRO A 217 16.52 -20.87 18.76
N ARG A 218 16.63 -19.56 18.48
CA ARG A 218 16.93 -19.04 17.13
C ARG A 218 18.18 -19.63 16.47
N GLY A 219 19.18 -20.03 17.28
CA GLY A 219 20.40 -20.68 16.80
C GLY A 219 20.17 -22.07 16.18
N THR A 220 19.01 -22.69 16.43
CA THR A 220 18.65 -24.04 15.92
C THR A 220 17.89 -23.99 14.59
N VAL A 221 17.43 -22.83 14.15
CA VAL A 221 16.57 -22.68 12.97
C VAL A 221 17.17 -23.33 11.73
N TYR A 222 18.46 -23.08 11.47
CA TYR A 222 19.16 -23.64 10.32
C TYR A 222 19.29 -25.16 10.38
N GLU A 223 19.62 -25.71 11.54
CA GLU A 223 19.72 -27.16 11.75
C GLU A 223 18.37 -27.84 11.54
N ARG A 224 17.30 -27.26 12.10
CA ARG A 224 15.93 -27.79 11.96
C ARG A 224 15.43 -27.71 10.52
N ALA A 225 15.71 -26.62 9.82
CA ALA A 225 15.38 -26.50 8.41
C ALA A 225 16.11 -27.57 7.57
N LEU A 226 17.40 -27.83 7.83
CA LEU A 226 18.13 -28.92 7.17
C LEU A 226 17.56 -30.29 7.53
N ALA A 227 17.24 -30.53 8.80
CA ALA A 227 16.65 -31.78 9.27
C ALA A 227 15.26 -32.04 8.65
N ALA A 228 14.52 -30.99 8.32
CA ALA A 228 13.27 -31.05 7.58
C ALA A 228 13.45 -31.26 6.05
N GLY A 229 14.69 -31.38 5.57
CA GLY A 229 15.00 -31.63 4.16
C GLY A 229 15.03 -30.38 3.28
N VAL A 230 15.12 -29.17 3.85
CA VAL A 230 15.27 -27.94 3.07
C VAL A 230 16.71 -27.83 2.56
N THR A 231 16.91 -27.96 1.25
CA THR A 231 18.24 -28.06 0.62
C THR A 231 18.47 -27.05 -0.50
N ASP A 232 17.93 -25.84 -0.38
CA ASP A 232 18.05 -24.84 -1.45
C ASP A 232 19.51 -24.52 -1.79
N PRO A 233 19.86 -24.30 -3.09
CA PRO A 233 21.25 -24.06 -3.51
C PRO A 233 21.94 -22.90 -2.77
N ASP A 234 21.16 -21.90 -2.38
CA ASP A 234 21.62 -20.73 -1.63
C ASP A 234 21.21 -20.75 -0.15
N PHE A 235 20.89 -21.90 0.44
CA PHE A 235 20.33 -22.02 1.79
C PHE A 235 21.01 -21.14 2.88
N GLN A 236 22.35 -21.00 2.82
CA GLN A 236 23.14 -20.17 3.74
C GLN A 236 23.12 -18.66 3.46
N ALA A 237 22.85 -18.26 2.21
CA ALA A 237 22.66 -16.88 1.77
C ALA A 237 21.17 -16.49 1.62
N SER A 238 20.28 -17.49 1.68
CA SER A 238 18.85 -17.39 1.43
C SER A 238 18.16 -16.50 2.45
N THR A 239 17.32 -15.62 1.93
CA THR A 239 16.38 -14.82 2.73
C THR A 239 15.17 -15.67 3.14
N SER A 240 14.82 -16.68 2.35
CA SER A 240 13.51 -17.34 2.40
C SER A 240 13.46 -18.60 3.27
N SER A 241 14.26 -19.61 2.96
CA SER A 241 14.00 -20.99 3.40
C SER A 241 14.15 -21.20 4.92
N PRO A 242 15.26 -20.80 5.57
CA PRO A 242 15.37 -20.85 7.03
C PRO A 242 14.39 -19.90 7.74
N ALA A 243 13.98 -18.82 7.08
CA ALA A 243 12.97 -17.91 7.65
C ALA A 243 11.61 -18.59 7.79
N ILE A 244 11.23 -19.46 6.85
CA ILE A 244 9.98 -20.22 6.95
C ILE A 244 9.96 -21.06 8.23
N THR A 245 11.04 -21.76 8.57
CA THR A 245 11.13 -22.53 9.82
C THR A 245 11.01 -21.64 11.06
N TRP A 246 11.63 -20.45 11.04
CA TRP A 246 11.51 -19.50 12.16
C TRP A 246 10.10 -18.89 12.28
N MET A 247 9.44 -18.63 11.14
CA MET A 247 8.04 -18.18 11.09
C MET A 247 7.09 -19.27 11.57
N ASP A 248 7.38 -20.54 11.26
CA ASP A 248 6.60 -21.69 11.72
C ASP A 248 6.63 -21.81 13.25
N ASP A 249 7.80 -21.64 13.89
CA ASP A 249 7.89 -21.57 15.36
C ASP A 249 6.99 -20.47 15.94
N ALA A 250 6.90 -19.34 15.24
CA ALA A 250 6.13 -18.18 15.65
C ALA A 250 4.62 -18.42 15.54
N VAL A 251 4.19 -19.09 14.47
CA VAL A 251 2.81 -19.58 14.32
C VAL A 251 2.49 -20.63 15.39
N GLU A 252 3.37 -21.63 15.60
CA GLU A 252 3.20 -22.67 16.62
C GLU A 252 3.02 -22.04 18.01
N THR A 253 3.88 -21.10 18.38
CA THR A 253 3.82 -20.41 19.68
C THR A 253 2.52 -19.63 19.86
N LEU A 254 2.08 -18.92 18.82
CA LEU A 254 0.81 -18.19 18.87
C LEU A 254 -0.37 -19.15 19.05
N MET A 255 -0.42 -20.23 18.25
CA MET A 255 -1.50 -21.20 18.29
C MET A 255 -1.53 -21.98 19.62
N ALA A 256 -0.36 -22.33 20.17
CA ALA A 256 -0.25 -22.92 21.50
C ALA A 256 -0.83 -22.02 22.59
N LYS A 257 -0.67 -20.69 22.47
CA LYS A 257 -1.32 -19.76 23.40
C LYS A 257 -2.84 -19.72 23.22
N VAL A 258 -3.35 -19.76 21.99
CA VAL A 258 -4.79 -19.86 21.72
C VAL A 258 -5.38 -21.15 22.32
N ASP A 259 -4.63 -22.27 22.23
CA ASP A 259 -5.00 -23.55 22.83
C ASP A 259 -4.99 -23.48 24.37
N GLU A 260 -3.95 -22.90 24.98
CA GLU A 260 -3.83 -22.70 26.43
C GLU A 260 -5.00 -21.88 26.98
N LEU A 261 -5.46 -20.87 26.22
CA LEU A 261 -6.60 -20.03 26.56
C LEU A 261 -7.96 -20.70 26.29
N GLY A 262 -7.98 -21.93 25.74
CA GLY A 262 -9.19 -22.66 25.42
C GLY A 262 -10.01 -22.04 24.29
N MET A 263 -9.39 -21.24 23.42
CA MET A 263 -10.08 -20.48 22.36
C MET A 263 -10.01 -21.16 20.98
N ARG A 264 -9.43 -22.36 20.89
CA ARG A 264 -9.08 -22.99 19.61
C ARG A 264 -10.25 -23.21 18.66
N GLU A 265 -11.36 -23.75 19.18
CA GLU A 265 -12.56 -24.07 18.40
C GLU A 265 -13.31 -22.81 17.94
N GLN A 266 -13.09 -21.68 18.60
CA GLN A 266 -13.75 -20.38 18.31
C GLN A 266 -12.83 -19.38 17.61
N THR A 267 -11.62 -19.81 17.21
CA THR A 267 -10.63 -18.95 16.56
C THR A 267 -10.41 -19.38 15.13
N MET A 268 -10.73 -18.48 14.19
CA MET A 268 -10.30 -18.61 12.80
C MET A 268 -8.90 -18.02 12.63
N THR A 269 -7.98 -18.85 12.14
CA THR A 269 -6.64 -18.42 11.72
C THR A 269 -6.58 -18.40 10.20
N ILE A 270 -6.15 -17.28 9.62
CA ILE A 270 -5.91 -17.14 8.19
C ILE A 270 -4.42 -16.82 7.98
N TYR A 271 -3.70 -17.71 7.32
CA TYR A 271 -2.29 -17.50 6.93
C TYR A 271 -2.22 -17.20 5.44
N ILE A 272 -1.71 -16.01 5.09
CA ILE A 272 -1.55 -15.53 3.71
C ILE A 272 -0.22 -14.76 3.60
N SER A 273 0.48 -14.92 2.47
CA SER A 273 1.61 -14.05 2.11
C SER A 273 1.15 -12.80 1.36
N ASP A 274 1.75 -11.63 1.61
CA ASP A 274 1.43 -10.41 0.84
C ASP A 274 1.91 -10.51 -0.62
N HIS A 275 2.91 -11.32 -0.91
CA HIS A 275 3.29 -11.79 -2.25
C HIS A 275 4.35 -12.89 -2.12
N GLN A 276 4.78 -13.54 -3.20
CA GLN A 276 5.94 -14.44 -3.13
C GLN A 276 7.25 -13.66 -2.88
N ALA A 277 8.18 -14.29 -2.16
CA ALA A 277 9.44 -13.70 -1.75
C ALA A 277 10.58 -13.91 -2.77
N ASP A 278 10.46 -14.91 -3.64
CA ASP A 278 11.49 -15.18 -4.64
C ASP A 278 11.56 -14.06 -5.68
N VAL A 279 12.79 -13.73 -6.04
CA VAL A 279 13.15 -12.59 -6.89
C VAL A 279 12.51 -12.71 -8.29
N ILE A 280 12.08 -13.91 -8.66
CA ILE A 280 11.44 -14.23 -9.94
C ILE A 280 9.92 -13.96 -9.81
N GLY A 281 9.53 -12.72 -10.11
CA GLY A 281 8.12 -12.37 -10.34
C GLY A 281 7.55 -11.29 -9.42
N LYS A 282 8.24 -10.89 -8.34
CA LYS A 282 7.86 -9.71 -7.57
C LYS A 282 7.77 -8.48 -8.47
N GLY A 283 6.69 -7.70 -8.35
CA GLY A 283 6.45 -6.57 -9.25
C GLY A 283 5.93 -6.95 -10.64
N THR A 284 5.43 -8.17 -10.81
CA THR A 284 4.82 -8.66 -12.06
C THR A 284 3.51 -9.40 -11.78
N CYS A 285 2.72 -9.70 -12.82
CA CYS A 285 1.51 -10.53 -12.73
C CYS A 285 1.76 -12.04 -13.00
N TYR A 286 3.03 -12.48 -13.01
CA TYR A 286 3.38 -13.90 -13.18
C TYR A 286 3.14 -14.71 -11.89
N TRP A 287 3.91 -15.77 -11.67
CA TRP A 287 3.73 -16.72 -10.58
C TRP A 287 3.71 -16.10 -9.17
N ALA A 288 4.39 -14.97 -8.96
CA ALA A 288 4.47 -14.32 -7.64
C ALA A 288 3.12 -13.87 -7.05
N THR A 289 2.06 -13.88 -7.87
CA THR A 289 0.68 -13.65 -7.45
C THR A 289 0.06 -14.84 -6.72
N ASN A 290 0.55 -16.07 -6.93
CA ASN A 290 0.08 -17.27 -6.25
C ASN A 290 0.75 -17.37 -4.88
N VAL A 291 -0.02 -17.45 -3.80
CA VAL A 291 0.52 -17.43 -2.42
C VAL A 291 -0.06 -18.56 -1.58
N PRO A 292 0.64 -19.01 -0.52
CA PRO A 292 -0.01 -19.83 0.48
C PRO A 292 -1.23 -19.08 1.03
N PHE A 293 -2.37 -19.74 1.04
CA PHE A 293 -3.60 -19.25 1.65
C PHE A 293 -4.21 -20.43 2.40
N ILE A 294 -4.07 -20.38 3.73
CA ILE A 294 -4.52 -21.43 4.63
C ILE A 294 -5.55 -20.82 5.57
N VAL A 295 -6.73 -21.41 5.62
CA VAL A 295 -7.73 -21.10 6.65
C VAL A 295 -7.83 -22.30 7.57
N ASN A 296 -7.76 -22.04 8.86
CA ASN A 296 -7.87 -23.07 9.87
C ASN A 296 -8.80 -22.58 10.99
N TRP A 297 -9.90 -23.31 11.20
CA TRP A 297 -10.87 -23.03 12.25
C TRP A 297 -11.57 -24.33 12.66
N PRO A 298 -11.02 -25.08 13.64
CA PRO A 298 -11.47 -26.44 13.96
C PRO A 298 -12.97 -26.57 14.24
N GLY A 299 -13.59 -25.55 14.87
CA GLY A 299 -15.00 -25.58 15.22
C GLY A 299 -15.98 -25.39 14.05
N THR A 300 -15.48 -24.97 12.88
CA THR A 300 -16.31 -24.63 11.71
C THR A 300 -15.83 -25.27 10.42
N VAL A 301 -14.52 -25.20 10.15
CA VAL A 301 -13.91 -25.61 8.89
C VAL A 301 -13.37 -27.04 9.02
N ALA A 302 -13.98 -27.96 8.27
CA ALA A 302 -13.54 -29.35 8.24
C ALA A 302 -12.10 -29.46 7.67
N PRO A 303 -11.24 -30.33 8.22
CA PRO A 303 -9.93 -30.61 7.64
C PRO A 303 -10.06 -31.08 6.19
N ALA A 304 -9.34 -30.45 5.28
CA ALA A 304 -9.34 -30.78 3.86
C ALA A 304 -7.90 -30.79 3.31
N ALA A 305 -7.64 -31.60 2.29
CA ALA A 305 -6.34 -31.66 1.62
C ALA A 305 -6.03 -30.40 0.77
N GLY A 306 -7.03 -29.52 0.58
CA GLY A 306 -6.93 -28.29 -0.21
C GLY A 306 -8.04 -28.18 -1.26
N THR A 307 -8.12 -27.02 -1.91
CA THR A 307 -9.04 -26.74 -3.03
C THR A 307 -8.26 -26.14 -4.20
N GLU A 308 -8.72 -26.38 -5.43
CA GLU A 308 -8.27 -25.74 -6.68
C GLU A 308 -9.02 -24.44 -6.97
N LEU A 309 -10.02 -24.12 -6.16
CA LEU A 309 -10.84 -22.93 -6.32
C LEU A 309 -10.04 -21.65 -6.06
N LEU A 310 -10.24 -20.68 -6.94
CA LEU A 310 -9.60 -19.38 -6.86
C LEU A 310 -10.10 -18.58 -5.65
N ALA A 311 -9.18 -18.11 -4.82
CA ALA A 311 -9.42 -17.26 -3.65
C ALA A 311 -8.42 -16.10 -3.63
N TYR A 312 -8.85 -14.96 -3.08
CA TYR A 312 -8.06 -13.74 -3.02
C TYR A 312 -7.78 -13.28 -1.60
N HIS A 313 -6.65 -12.61 -1.35
CA HIS A 313 -6.47 -11.92 -0.06
C HIS A 313 -7.59 -10.90 0.24
N LEU A 314 -8.26 -10.35 -0.78
CA LEU A 314 -9.32 -9.36 -0.59
C LEU A 314 -10.65 -10.01 -0.20
N ASP A 315 -10.75 -11.33 -0.31
CA ASP A 315 -11.87 -12.11 0.18
C ASP A 315 -11.85 -12.19 1.73
N VAL A 316 -10.70 -11.93 2.37
CA VAL A 316 -10.56 -11.97 3.84
C VAL A 316 -11.51 -10.98 4.52
N PHE A 317 -11.58 -9.74 4.04
CA PHE A 317 -12.45 -8.73 4.66
C PHE A 317 -13.94 -9.12 4.66
N PRO A 318 -14.58 -9.38 3.51
CA PRO A 318 -15.99 -9.79 3.50
C PRO A 318 -16.22 -11.13 4.21
N THR A 319 -15.25 -12.05 4.24
CA THR A 319 -15.35 -13.29 5.02
C THR A 319 -15.45 -13.01 6.51
N ILE A 320 -14.58 -12.15 7.02
CA ILE A 320 -14.56 -11.78 8.44
C ILE A 320 -15.86 -11.06 8.82
N LEU A 321 -16.35 -10.13 7.98
CA LEU A 321 -17.62 -9.46 8.22
C LEU A 321 -18.81 -10.43 8.26
N ASP A 322 -18.87 -11.38 7.34
CA ASP A 322 -19.93 -12.40 7.29
C ASP A 322 -19.99 -13.23 8.57
N TYR A 323 -18.84 -13.74 9.05
CA TYR A 323 -18.79 -14.48 10.32
C TYR A 323 -18.99 -13.62 11.56
N ALA A 324 -18.64 -12.32 11.50
CA ALA A 324 -18.93 -11.37 12.57
C ALA A 324 -20.39 -10.89 12.58
N GLY A 325 -21.19 -11.25 11.56
CA GLY A 325 -22.57 -10.78 11.42
C GLY A 325 -22.69 -9.30 11.08
N VAL A 326 -21.65 -8.70 10.50
CA VAL A 326 -21.59 -7.28 10.16
C VAL A 326 -22.03 -7.07 8.72
N ASN A 327 -23.05 -6.23 8.51
CA ASN A 327 -23.48 -5.88 7.17
C ASN A 327 -22.57 -4.78 6.58
N ALA A 328 -21.80 -5.12 5.55
CA ALA A 328 -20.91 -4.17 4.87
C ALA A 328 -21.65 -2.92 4.36
N ALA A 329 -22.92 -3.04 3.96
CA ALA A 329 -23.71 -1.92 3.45
C ALA A 329 -24.16 -0.93 4.54
N SER A 330 -24.08 -1.30 5.82
CA SER A 330 -24.34 -0.37 6.94
C SER A 330 -23.07 0.28 7.48
N LEU A 331 -21.89 -0.12 7.01
CA LEU A 331 -20.64 0.53 7.39
C LEU A 331 -20.61 1.92 6.76
N THR A 332 -20.29 2.92 7.58
CA THR A 332 -20.10 4.29 7.13
C THR A 332 -18.61 4.58 7.18
N PRO A 333 -17.90 4.63 6.02
CA PRO A 333 -16.51 5.06 6.00
C PRO A 333 -16.34 6.44 6.59
N LEU A 334 -15.13 6.75 7.04
CA LEU A 334 -14.80 8.12 7.40
C LEU A 334 -14.93 9.02 6.15
N PRO A 335 -15.17 10.32 6.33
CA PRO A 335 -14.98 11.28 5.24
C PRO A 335 -13.59 11.13 4.63
N GLY A 336 -13.46 11.44 3.33
CA GLY A 336 -12.14 11.47 2.70
C GLY A 336 -11.26 12.58 3.30
N PRO A 337 -9.96 12.60 2.97
CA PRO A 337 -9.07 13.61 3.50
C PRO A 337 -9.51 15.00 3.07
N THR A 338 -9.40 15.96 3.98
CA THR A 338 -9.65 17.36 3.63
C THR A 338 -8.51 17.88 2.76
N THR A 339 -8.84 18.45 1.62
CA THR A 339 -7.89 19.05 0.67
C THR A 339 -8.20 20.53 0.46
N ALA A 340 -7.23 21.29 0.00
CA ALA A 340 -7.41 22.69 -0.39
C ALA A 340 -6.83 22.94 -1.77
N LEU A 341 -7.33 23.97 -2.46
CA LEU A 341 -6.74 24.43 -3.71
C LEU A 341 -5.55 25.35 -3.41
N VAL A 342 -4.47 25.19 -4.17
CA VAL A 342 -3.44 26.21 -4.33
C VAL A 342 -3.50 26.75 -5.75
N ALA A 343 -3.30 28.04 -5.91
CA ALA A 343 -3.39 28.71 -7.21
C ALA A 343 -2.15 29.59 -7.46
N CYS A 344 -1.87 29.88 -8.72
CA CYS A 344 -0.76 30.74 -9.12
C CYS A 344 -0.95 32.15 -8.57
N GLY A 345 -0.05 32.64 -7.71
CA GLY A 345 -0.24 33.89 -6.98
C GLY A 345 -0.32 35.16 -7.85
N GLY A 346 0.10 35.06 -9.11
CA GLY A 346 -0.03 36.12 -10.12
C GLY A 346 -1.31 36.05 -10.98
N GLY A 347 -2.12 35.00 -10.82
CA GLY A 347 -3.33 34.73 -11.58
C GLY A 347 -3.11 34.06 -12.95
N ASP A 348 -4.22 33.77 -13.64
CA ASP A 348 -4.22 32.95 -14.87
C ASP A 348 -3.46 33.58 -16.04
N ALA A 349 -3.27 34.90 -16.03
CA ALA A 349 -2.52 35.59 -17.07
C ALA A 349 -0.99 35.53 -16.84
N ASN A 350 -0.49 34.94 -15.75
CA ASN A 350 0.92 35.01 -15.39
C ASN A 350 1.78 34.01 -16.19
N PRO A 351 2.73 34.47 -17.02
CA PRO A 351 3.53 33.59 -17.89
C PRO A 351 4.50 32.67 -17.12
N GLN A 352 4.85 32.99 -15.87
CA GLN A 352 5.77 32.17 -15.07
C GLN A 352 5.13 30.85 -14.65
N CYS A 353 3.86 30.88 -14.23
CA CYS A 353 3.11 29.67 -13.88
C CYS A 353 2.71 28.85 -15.12
N HIS A 354 2.46 29.50 -16.26
CA HIS A 354 2.26 28.82 -17.55
C HIS A 354 3.50 28.06 -18.02
N ALA A 355 4.71 28.62 -17.81
CA ALA A 355 5.96 27.92 -18.12
C ALA A 355 6.19 26.69 -17.22
N LEU A 356 5.66 26.73 -16.00
CA LEU A 356 5.56 25.60 -15.07
C LEU A 356 4.28 24.76 -15.30
N GLY A 357 3.43 25.10 -16.28
CA GLY A 357 2.11 24.54 -16.59
C GLY A 357 1.26 24.03 -15.42
N VAL A 358 1.34 24.69 -14.28
CA VAL A 358 0.46 24.47 -13.13
C VAL A 358 -0.08 25.82 -12.72
N LEU A 359 -1.34 26.07 -13.07
CA LEU A 359 -2.07 27.27 -12.65
C LEU A 359 -2.77 27.07 -11.31
N GLU A 360 -3.16 25.83 -11.02
CA GLU A 360 -3.77 25.42 -9.77
C GLU A 360 -3.46 23.94 -9.49
N LYS A 361 -3.61 23.54 -8.23
CA LYS A 361 -3.50 22.15 -7.80
C LYS A 361 -4.30 21.93 -6.53
N THR A 362 -5.01 20.81 -6.43
CA THR A 362 -5.56 20.32 -5.16
C THR A 362 -4.45 19.63 -4.35
N VAL A 363 -4.33 19.99 -3.08
CA VAL A 363 -3.23 19.57 -2.21
C VAL A 363 -3.74 19.22 -0.81
N PHE A 364 -2.96 18.43 -0.08
CA PHE A 364 -3.23 18.15 1.34
C PHE A 364 -2.83 19.33 2.22
N LEU A 365 -3.50 19.47 3.37
CA LEU A 365 -3.34 20.64 4.25
C LEU A 365 -1.97 20.73 4.96
N ASP A 366 -1.21 19.63 4.99
CA ASP A 366 0.12 19.53 5.59
C ASP A 366 1.27 19.84 4.59
N GLU A 367 0.96 19.93 3.29
CA GLU A 367 1.89 20.46 2.29
C GLU A 367 2.25 21.92 2.60
N LYS A 368 3.29 22.47 1.94
CA LYS A 368 3.74 23.84 2.20
C LYS A 368 3.77 24.71 0.96
N TYR A 369 3.05 25.83 1.00
CA TYR A 369 2.94 26.79 -0.09
C TYR A 369 3.11 28.23 0.40
N GLY A 370 3.16 29.18 -0.54
CA GLY A 370 3.24 30.59 -0.22
C GLY A 370 1.91 31.14 0.32
N VAL A 371 1.97 32.22 1.09
CA VAL A 371 0.78 32.85 1.69
C VAL A 371 0.58 34.25 1.12
N ARG A 372 -0.63 34.52 0.63
CA ARG A 372 -1.15 35.87 0.42
C ARG A 372 -2.52 35.93 1.09
N CYS A 373 -2.85 37.07 1.70
CA CYS A 373 -4.10 37.23 2.41
C CYS A 373 -4.97 38.27 1.70
N CYS A 374 -6.28 38.03 1.71
CA CYS A 374 -7.29 38.92 1.18
C CYS A 374 -8.18 39.47 2.30
N SER A 375 -8.63 40.70 2.13
CA SER A 375 -9.49 41.42 3.05
C SER A 375 -10.67 42.01 2.30
N ASP A 376 -11.88 41.68 2.75
CA ASP A 376 -13.14 42.22 2.23
C ASP A 376 -13.39 43.66 2.71
N THR A 377 -12.68 44.09 3.76
CA THR A 377 -12.73 45.46 4.27
C THR A 377 -11.64 46.32 3.67
N VAL A 378 -11.91 47.62 3.51
CA VAL A 378 -10.94 48.62 3.03
C VAL A 378 -9.67 48.60 3.88
N ARG A 379 -8.51 48.54 3.22
CA ARG A 379 -7.19 48.59 3.87
C ARG A 379 -6.40 49.80 3.40
N ALA A 380 -5.55 50.31 4.29
CA ALA A 380 -4.56 51.31 3.91
C ALA A 380 -3.34 50.65 3.26
N ALA A 381 -2.55 51.44 2.52
CA ALA A 381 -1.25 51.00 2.04
C ALA A 381 -0.40 50.39 3.18
N PRO A 382 0.34 49.30 2.93
CA PRO A 382 0.73 48.79 1.61
C PRO A 382 -0.24 47.80 0.95
N TRP A 383 -1.34 47.42 1.61
CA TRP A 383 -2.38 46.57 1.01
C TRP A 383 -2.89 47.19 -0.29
N ARG A 384 -3.13 46.33 -1.30
CA ARG A 384 -3.52 46.79 -2.64
C ARG A 384 -4.85 46.20 -3.07
N GLN A 385 -5.64 46.99 -3.77
CA GLN A 385 -6.84 46.54 -4.46
C GLN A 385 -6.63 46.71 -5.97
N GLY A 386 -6.78 45.62 -6.73
CA GLY A 386 -6.74 45.65 -8.19
C GLY A 386 -7.95 46.40 -8.77
N ALA A 387 -7.81 46.94 -10.00
CA ALA A 387 -8.86 47.75 -10.64
C ALA A 387 -10.22 47.02 -10.77
N ASP A 388 -10.19 45.71 -10.99
CA ASP A 388 -11.37 44.86 -11.17
C ASP A 388 -11.59 43.90 -9.98
N CYS A 389 -11.02 44.22 -8.82
CA CYS A 389 -11.01 43.35 -7.65
C CYS A 389 -11.78 43.96 -6.49
N ALA A 390 -12.73 43.21 -5.93
CA ALA A 390 -13.48 43.63 -4.75
C ALA A 390 -12.66 43.56 -3.45
N VAL A 391 -11.57 42.79 -3.45
CA VAL A 391 -10.75 42.50 -2.26
C VAL A 391 -9.43 43.26 -2.25
N TRP A 392 -8.94 43.52 -1.05
CA TRP A 392 -7.59 44.02 -0.79
C TRP A 392 -6.65 42.85 -0.51
N ALA A 393 -5.45 42.85 -1.08
CA ALA A 393 -4.47 41.79 -0.89
C ALA A 393 -3.11 42.31 -0.40
N GLU A 394 -2.41 41.48 0.39
CA GLU A 394 -1.05 41.71 0.91
C GLU A 394 -0.35 40.37 1.18
N SER A 395 1.00 40.36 1.22
CA SER A 395 1.79 39.15 1.47
C SER A 395 2.97 39.31 2.43
N ASP A 396 3.35 40.53 2.83
CA ASP A 396 4.46 40.72 3.80
C ASP A 396 4.17 41.69 4.95
N ALA A 397 3.48 42.79 4.70
CA ALA A 397 3.38 43.87 5.67
C ALA A 397 2.37 43.56 6.79
N GLY A 398 2.86 43.39 8.01
CA GLY A 398 2.04 43.04 9.18
C GLY A 398 2.00 41.54 9.48
N PHE A 399 2.79 40.73 8.76
CA PHE A 399 2.71 39.27 8.79
C PHE A 399 3.78 38.63 9.69
N GLY A 400 4.70 39.44 10.24
CA GLY A 400 5.70 39.02 11.20
C GLY A 400 5.36 39.35 12.66
N PRO A 401 6.15 38.86 13.63
CA PRO A 401 5.94 39.15 15.04
C PRO A 401 5.80 40.65 15.30
N GLY A 402 4.79 41.03 16.08
CA GLY A 402 4.50 42.44 16.39
C GLY A 402 4.04 43.28 15.20
N GLY A 403 3.56 42.67 14.10
CA GLY A 403 3.13 43.38 12.90
C GLY A 403 4.29 43.81 12.00
N SER A 404 5.44 43.15 12.11
CA SER A 404 6.61 43.41 11.25
C SER A 404 6.42 42.85 9.84
N THR A 405 7.27 43.26 8.90
CA THR A 405 7.27 42.75 7.53
C THR A 405 7.92 41.36 7.47
N GLN A 406 7.19 40.34 7.00
CA GLN A 406 7.71 38.99 6.86
C GLN A 406 7.06 38.24 5.69
N CYS A 407 7.88 37.61 4.84
CA CYS A 407 7.40 36.75 3.76
C CYS A 407 7.26 35.30 4.19
N HIS A 408 6.06 34.75 3.99
CA HIS A 408 5.75 33.34 4.24
C HIS A 408 5.67 32.58 2.92
N ARG A 409 6.82 32.04 2.50
CA ARG A 409 6.96 31.31 1.21
C ARG A 409 6.69 29.81 1.33
N SER A 410 6.61 29.28 2.55
CA SER A 410 6.48 27.86 2.83
C SER A 410 5.80 27.68 4.18
N SER A 411 4.47 27.59 4.14
CA SER A 411 3.60 27.42 5.29
C SER A 411 2.59 26.33 5.01
N THR A 412 2.23 25.56 6.02
CA THR A 412 1.06 24.65 5.99
C THR A 412 -0.24 25.46 5.89
N PHE A 413 -1.35 24.80 5.56
CA PHE A 413 -2.65 25.48 5.47
C PHE A 413 -3.03 26.15 6.80
N ALA A 414 -2.89 25.43 7.91
CA ALA A 414 -3.19 25.95 9.25
C ALA A 414 -2.30 27.15 9.63
N GLU A 415 -1.01 27.12 9.26
CA GLU A 415 -0.12 28.28 9.43
C GLU A 415 -0.57 29.46 8.56
N ALA A 416 -0.94 29.20 7.30
CA ALA A 416 -1.39 30.23 6.37
C ALA A 416 -2.70 30.91 6.84
N GLU A 417 -3.66 30.13 7.33
CA GLU A 417 -4.87 30.65 7.96
C GLU A 417 -4.54 31.51 9.18
N ALA A 418 -3.67 31.02 10.07
CA ALA A 418 -3.26 31.76 11.26
C ALA A 418 -2.55 33.08 10.91
N ILE A 419 -1.71 33.08 9.87
CA ILE A 419 -1.03 34.27 9.35
C ILE A 419 -2.06 35.30 8.86
N CYS A 420 -3.01 34.88 8.03
CA CYS A 420 -4.05 35.79 7.53
C CYS A 420 -4.95 36.31 8.65
N LEU A 421 -5.34 35.43 9.57
CA LEU A 421 -6.16 35.80 10.72
C LEU A 421 -5.45 36.80 11.62
N ALA A 422 -4.15 36.65 11.86
CA ALA A 422 -3.34 37.60 12.63
C ALA A 422 -3.30 39.00 11.98
N ALA A 423 -3.37 39.07 10.64
CA ALA A 423 -3.52 40.32 9.89
C ALA A 423 -4.98 40.81 9.81
N SER A 424 -5.90 40.18 10.53
CA SER A 424 -7.36 40.41 10.47
C SER A 424 -7.95 40.20 9.07
N ALA A 425 -7.35 39.31 8.30
CA ALA A 425 -7.68 38.99 6.91
C ALA A 425 -8.01 37.49 6.80
N ARG A 426 -8.26 37.02 5.59
CA ARG A 426 -8.48 35.60 5.27
C ARG A 426 -7.55 35.16 4.15
N LEU A 427 -7.45 33.86 3.92
CA LEU A 427 -6.91 33.37 2.66
C LEU A 427 -7.78 33.86 1.51
N CYS A 428 -7.13 34.19 0.39
CA CYS A 428 -7.82 34.58 -0.84
C CYS A 428 -8.56 33.38 -1.43
N THR A 429 -9.70 33.58 -2.08
CA THR A 429 -10.33 32.48 -2.82
C THR A 429 -9.54 32.19 -4.11
N ALA A 430 -9.70 30.99 -4.63
CA ALA A 430 -9.19 30.57 -5.93
C ALA A 430 -9.62 31.59 -6.99
N ALA A 431 -10.92 31.91 -7.05
CA ALA A 431 -11.47 32.86 -8.01
C ALA A 431 -10.78 34.25 -7.93
N GLU A 432 -10.48 34.74 -6.73
CA GLU A 432 -9.75 36.00 -6.54
C GLU A 432 -8.30 35.91 -7.06
N ILE A 433 -7.64 34.78 -6.82
CA ILE A 433 -6.27 34.55 -7.29
C ILE A 433 -6.24 34.40 -8.81
N HIS A 434 -7.12 33.60 -9.41
CA HIS A 434 -7.25 33.43 -10.86
C HIS A 434 -7.48 34.76 -11.59
N ALA A 435 -8.34 35.61 -11.02
CA ALA A 435 -8.59 36.97 -11.51
C ALA A 435 -7.38 37.92 -11.37
N GLY A 436 -6.30 37.47 -10.72
CA GLY A 436 -5.08 38.24 -10.52
C GLY A 436 -5.23 39.32 -9.45
N CYS A 437 -6.19 39.20 -8.53
CA CYS A 437 -6.41 40.19 -7.47
C CYS A 437 -5.29 40.24 -6.45
N THR A 438 -4.53 39.16 -6.34
CA THR A 438 -3.41 39.06 -5.41
C THR A 438 -2.10 39.52 -6.01
N LYS A 439 -1.97 39.69 -7.34
CA LYS A 439 -0.67 39.90 -8.01
C LYS A 439 0.08 41.13 -7.51
N THR A 440 1.40 41.10 -7.55
CA THR A 440 2.28 42.23 -7.16
C THR A 440 2.16 42.71 -5.72
N THR A 441 1.48 41.95 -4.85
CA THR A 441 1.49 42.17 -3.39
C THR A 441 2.70 41.44 -2.83
N GLY A 442 3.78 42.18 -2.52
CA GLY A 442 4.98 41.68 -1.82
C GLY A 442 5.62 40.35 -2.29
N CYS A 443 6.66 39.93 -1.57
CA CYS A 443 7.25 38.59 -1.54
C CYS A 443 7.61 37.84 -2.84
N ALA A 444 7.49 38.40 -4.04
CA ALA A 444 7.79 37.71 -5.30
C ALA A 444 7.13 36.30 -5.38
N LEU A 445 5.84 36.20 -5.04
CA LEU A 445 5.05 34.96 -5.12
C LEU A 445 4.20 34.88 -6.39
N ASP A 446 4.36 35.81 -7.34
CA ASP A 446 3.53 35.87 -8.55
C ASP A 446 3.74 34.65 -9.48
N GLY A 447 4.92 34.05 -9.46
CA GLY A 447 5.24 32.80 -10.17
C GLY A 447 5.22 31.55 -9.30
N ALA A 448 4.61 31.63 -8.11
CA ALA A 448 4.53 30.52 -7.16
C ALA A 448 3.07 30.12 -6.90
N LEU A 449 2.85 28.85 -6.54
CA LEU A 449 1.57 28.41 -6.00
C LEU A 449 1.41 28.92 -4.57
N ILE A 450 0.26 29.49 -4.29
CA ILE A 450 -0.12 30.02 -2.98
C ILE A 450 -1.42 29.40 -2.50
N TRP A 451 -1.61 29.39 -1.18
CA TRP A 451 -2.84 28.91 -0.56
C TRP A 451 -4.06 29.73 -0.98
N THR A 452 -5.15 29.03 -1.30
CA THR A 452 -6.50 29.60 -1.39
C THR A 452 -7.28 29.26 -0.11
N GLY A 453 -8.42 29.91 0.11
CA GLY A 453 -9.39 29.56 1.15
C GLY A 453 -10.36 28.44 0.75
N ASP A 454 -10.21 27.85 -0.44
CA ASP A 454 -11.12 26.86 -1.00
C ASP A 454 -10.73 25.46 -0.53
N VAL A 455 -11.41 25.01 0.53
CA VAL A 455 -11.22 23.72 1.18
C VAL A 455 -12.37 22.78 0.83
N THR A 456 -12.07 21.52 0.55
CA THR A 456 -13.05 20.47 0.24
C THR A 456 -12.78 19.21 1.06
N THR A 457 -13.80 18.74 1.77
CA THR A 457 -13.81 17.42 2.40
C THR A 457 -14.78 16.52 1.65
N PRO A 458 -14.33 15.45 0.99
CA PRO A 458 -15.20 14.51 0.30
C PRO A 458 -16.17 13.84 1.28
N ALA A 459 -17.45 13.80 0.92
CA ALA A 459 -18.43 13.02 1.68
C ALA A 459 -18.05 11.53 1.67
N PRO A 460 -18.37 10.78 2.75
CA PRO A 460 -18.16 9.33 2.76
C PRO A 460 -18.84 8.66 1.57
N LYS A 461 -18.09 7.86 0.81
CA LYS A 461 -18.66 7.00 -0.24
C LYS A 461 -19.10 5.67 0.40
N PRO A 462 -20.22 5.07 -0.03
CA PRO A 462 -20.60 3.73 0.42
C PRO A 462 -19.46 2.73 0.21
N LEU A 463 -19.21 1.87 1.21
CA LEU A 463 -18.17 0.86 1.10
C LEU A 463 -18.51 -0.13 -0.02
N HIS A 464 -17.63 -0.21 -1.01
CA HIS A 464 -17.66 -1.23 -2.05
C HIS A 464 -16.54 -2.22 -1.81
N LEU A 465 -16.86 -3.48 -1.54
CA LEU A 465 -15.87 -4.56 -1.41
C LEU A 465 -15.78 -5.30 -2.75
N ASP A 466 -14.56 -5.46 -3.27
CA ASP A 466 -14.31 -6.24 -4.49
C ASP A 466 -14.21 -7.77 -4.17
N GLY A 467 -13.96 -8.09 -2.90
CA GLY A 467 -13.93 -9.47 -2.39
C GLY A 467 -15.29 -10.10 -2.21
N LYS A 468 -15.29 -11.43 -2.07
CA LYS A 468 -16.45 -12.24 -1.74
C LYS A 468 -16.17 -13.05 -0.49
N SER A 469 -17.17 -13.19 0.39
CA SER A 469 -17.04 -14.06 1.56
C SER A 469 -16.70 -15.49 1.14
N LEU A 470 -15.63 -16.05 1.70
CA LEU A 470 -15.19 -17.44 1.52
C LEU A 470 -16.07 -18.41 2.31
N ARG A 471 -17.03 -17.93 3.10
CA ARG A 471 -17.90 -18.79 3.92
C ARG A 471 -18.49 -19.97 3.16
N PRO A 472 -19.01 -19.83 1.92
CA PRO A 472 -19.44 -20.99 1.16
C PRO A 472 -18.33 -22.02 1.00
N LEU A 473 -17.09 -21.63 0.64
CA LEU A 473 -15.99 -22.58 0.49
C LEU A 473 -15.58 -23.25 1.81
N LEU A 474 -15.66 -22.50 2.90
CA LEU A 474 -15.21 -22.92 4.24
C LEU A 474 -16.20 -23.88 4.92
N GLU A 475 -17.50 -23.74 4.64
CA GLU A 475 -18.57 -24.56 5.22
C GLU A 475 -19.05 -25.68 4.27
N GLY A 476 -18.18 -26.12 3.34
CA GLY A 476 -18.45 -27.29 2.47
C GLY A 476 -19.23 -27.01 1.18
N GLY A 477 -19.20 -25.75 0.73
CA GLY A 477 -19.89 -25.01 -0.35
C GLY A 477 -20.66 -25.68 -1.47
N PRO A 478 -20.96 -24.93 -2.56
CA PRO A 478 -21.80 -25.46 -3.64
C PRO A 478 -21.05 -26.58 -4.34
N VAL A 479 -21.41 -27.80 -3.98
CA VAL A 479 -20.99 -29.02 -4.63
C VAL A 479 -21.99 -29.37 -5.73
N ASN A 480 -21.50 -29.89 -6.86
CA ASN A 480 -22.37 -30.49 -7.86
C ASN A 480 -23.11 -31.70 -7.27
N SER A 481 -23.97 -32.31 -8.08
CA SER A 481 -24.69 -33.54 -7.69
C SER A 481 -23.79 -34.71 -7.27
N ALA A 482 -22.48 -34.64 -7.53
CA ALA A 482 -21.49 -35.63 -7.11
C ALA A 482 -20.69 -35.22 -5.86
N GLY A 483 -21.07 -34.13 -5.17
CA GLY A 483 -20.36 -33.68 -3.97
C GLY A 483 -19.02 -32.98 -4.25
N LYS A 484 -18.74 -32.61 -5.51
CA LYS A 484 -17.51 -31.88 -5.88
C LYS A 484 -17.79 -30.38 -6.04
N PRO A 485 -16.98 -29.49 -5.45
CA PRO A 485 -17.10 -28.05 -5.70
C PRO A 485 -16.95 -27.77 -7.20
N GLU A 486 -17.90 -27.09 -7.83
CA GLU A 486 -17.72 -26.64 -9.23
C GLU A 486 -17.29 -25.17 -9.26
N PRO A 487 -16.17 -24.84 -9.92
CA PRO A 487 -15.61 -23.49 -9.88
C PRO A 487 -16.52 -22.39 -10.43
N TRP A 488 -17.39 -22.67 -11.41
CA TRP A 488 -18.36 -21.70 -11.91
C TRP A 488 -19.46 -21.33 -10.89
N MET A 489 -19.64 -22.12 -9.83
CA MET A 489 -20.58 -21.83 -8.74
C MET A 489 -19.97 -20.89 -7.68
N TRP A 490 -18.64 -20.66 -7.73
CA TRP A 490 -17.93 -19.78 -6.81
C TRP A 490 -17.36 -18.53 -7.51
N ARG A 491 -16.31 -18.71 -8.32
CA ARG A 491 -15.55 -17.63 -8.95
C ARG A 491 -14.91 -18.13 -10.23
N ARG A 492 -15.30 -17.52 -11.35
CA ARG A 492 -14.79 -17.87 -12.68
C ARG A 492 -13.42 -17.26 -12.97
N TYR A 493 -13.20 -16.05 -12.49
CA TYR A 493 -12.00 -15.28 -12.81
C TYR A 493 -11.50 -14.52 -11.59
N ILE A 494 -10.20 -14.25 -11.59
CA ILE A 494 -9.52 -13.36 -10.68
C ILE A 494 -8.73 -12.31 -11.48
N LEU A 495 -8.56 -11.11 -10.92
CA LEU A 495 -7.97 -9.92 -11.56
C LEU A 495 -6.70 -9.47 -10.85
N LEU A 496 -5.60 -9.33 -11.58
CA LEU A 496 -4.29 -8.99 -11.06
C LEU A 496 -3.87 -7.62 -11.59
N GLU A 497 -3.20 -6.84 -10.75
CA GLU A 497 -2.74 -5.49 -11.07
C GLU A 497 -1.39 -5.17 -10.42
N VAL A 498 -0.43 -4.75 -11.25
CA VAL A 498 0.83 -4.20 -10.78
C VAL A 498 1.40 -3.29 -11.84
N PHE A 499 1.89 -2.12 -11.44
CA PHE A 499 2.37 -1.09 -12.36
C PHE A 499 1.38 -0.84 -13.51
N TYR A 500 1.85 -1.01 -14.75
CA TYR A 500 1.07 -0.88 -15.98
C TYR A 500 0.53 -2.20 -16.55
N THR A 501 0.66 -3.29 -15.79
CA THR A 501 0.22 -4.62 -16.19
C THR A 501 -1.08 -4.96 -15.49
N ARG A 502 -2.04 -5.48 -16.24
CA ARG A 502 -3.25 -6.11 -15.73
C ARG A 502 -3.28 -7.56 -16.20
N ALA A 503 -3.85 -8.45 -15.40
CA ALA A 503 -4.05 -9.82 -15.82
C ALA A 503 -5.37 -10.40 -15.32
N VAL A 504 -5.87 -11.40 -16.04
CA VAL A 504 -7.02 -12.20 -15.62
C VAL A 504 -6.59 -13.65 -15.58
N VAL A 505 -6.87 -14.35 -14.48
CA VAL A 505 -6.71 -15.81 -14.39
C VAL A 505 -8.10 -16.43 -14.29
N SER A 506 -8.40 -17.41 -15.13
CA SER A 506 -9.60 -18.21 -15.02
C SER A 506 -9.38 -19.44 -14.16
N TRP A 507 -10.49 -19.94 -13.62
CA TRP A 507 -10.52 -21.13 -12.78
C TRP A 507 -9.98 -22.39 -13.47
N ASP A 508 -10.09 -22.47 -14.80
CA ASP A 508 -9.62 -23.58 -15.63
C ASP A 508 -8.16 -23.41 -16.07
N GLY A 509 -7.40 -22.52 -15.41
CA GLY A 509 -5.95 -22.46 -15.56
C GLY A 509 -5.45 -21.60 -16.72
N TRP A 510 -6.30 -20.79 -17.35
CA TRP A 510 -5.84 -19.81 -18.34
C TRP A 510 -5.51 -18.47 -17.69
N LYS A 511 -4.45 -17.80 -18.17
CA LYS A 511 -4.05 -16.47 -17.74
C LYS A 511 -3.80 -15.58 -18.96
N TYR A 512 -4.43 -14.41 -19.00
CA TYR A 512 -4.18 -13.37 -19.99
C TYR A 512 -3.57 -12.16 -19.28
N LEU A 513 -2.42 -11.67 -19.74
CA LEU A 513 -1.75 -10.47 -19.26
C LEU A 513 -1.75 -9.43 -20.37
N ALA A 514 -2.08 -8.19 -20.00
CA ALA A 514 -2.02 -7.03 -20.86
C ALA A 514 -1.14 -5.96 -20.19
N LYS A 515 -0.09 -5.56 -20.88
CA LYS A 515 0.80 -4.45 -20.51
C LYS A 515 0.48 -3.26 -21.41
N ARG A 516 0.15 -2.11 -20.83
CA ARG A 516 -0.22 -0.91 -21.58
C ARG A 516 0.48 0.30 -21.01
N PHE A 517 1.31 0.96 -21.80
CA PHE A 517 2.07 2.12 -21.35
C PHE A 517 1.41 3.46 -21.70
N PRO A 518 1.77 4.53 -20.96
CA PRO A 518 1.63 5.90 -21.44
C PRO A 518 2.26 6.11 -22.84
N PRO A 519 1.74 7.01 -23.70
CA PRO A 519 2.31 7.26 -25.03
C PRO A 519 3.81 7.57 -25.02
N GLU A 520 4.31 8.29 -24.03
CA GLU A 520 5.73 8.65 -23.91
C GLU A 520 6.62 7.45 -23.59
N VAL A 521 6.12 6.49 -22.81
CA VAL A 521 6.82 5.26 -22.48
C VAL A 521 6.67 4.25 -23.64
N GLN A 522 5.50 4.19 -24.25
CA GLN A 522 5.23 3.37 -25.43
C GLN A 522 6.14 3.79 -26.60
N ALA A 523 6.36 5.09 -26.80
CA ALA A 523 7.26 5.59 -27.84
C ALA A 523 8.71 5.11 -27.68
N LEU A 524 9.17 4.82 -26.45
CA LEU A 524 10.47 4.19 -26.22
C LEU A 524 10.45 2.72 -26.68
N ALA A 525 9.42 1.98 -26.29
CA ALA A 525 9.23 0.59 -26.71
C ALA A 525 9.14 0.46 -28.24
N ASP A 526 8.41 1.35 -28.90
CA ASP A 526 8.25 1.39 -30.36
C ASP A 526 9.57 1.70 -31.10
N GLN A 527 10.54 2.32 -30.42
CA GLN A 527 11.90 2.54 -30.92
C GLN A 527 12.83 1.33 -30.73
N GLY A 528 12.31 0.23 -30.19
CA GLY A 528 13.08 -0.97 -29.87
C GLY A 528 13.87 -0.88 -28.57
N ILE A 529 13.60 0.13 -27.72
CA ILE A 529 14.18 0.20 -26.38
C ILE A 529 13.34 -0.71 -25.47
N PRO A 530 13.90 -1.78 -24.88
CA PRO A 530 13.11 -2.68 -24.05
C PRO A 530 12.72 -2.00 -22.73
N VAL A 531 11.43 -1.98 -22.43
CA VAL A 531 10.88 -1.33 -21.23
C VAL A 531 10.19 -2.38 -20.34
N ASP A 532 10.51 -2.38 -19.03
CA ASP A 532 9.85 -3.28 -18.07
C ASP A 532 8.39 -2.92 -17.79
N HIS A 533 7.70 -3.76 -17.02
CA HIS A 533 6.30 -3.51 -16.63
C HIS A 533 6.10 -2.25 -15.77
N GLN A 534 7.18 -1.66 -15.22
CA GLN A 534 7.16 -0.35 -14.55
C GLN A 534 7.26 0.82 -15.53
N GLY A 535 7.50 0.59 -16.82
CA GLY A 535 7.79 1.66 -17.76
C GLY A 535 9.24 2.17 -17.68
N LEU A 536 10.17 1.37 -17.17
CA LEU A 536 11.59 1.72 -17.02
C LEU A 536 12.47 1.04 -18.09
N PRO A 537 13.43 1.77 -18.68
CA PRO A 537 14.41 1.19 -19.60
C PRO A 537 15.55 0.49 -18.84
N PRO A 538 16.39 -0.33 -19.51
CA PRO A 538 17.33 -1.23 -18.85
C PRO A 538 18.46 -0.51 -18.09
N GLU A 539 18.82 0.69 -18.53
CA GLU A 539 19.82 1.54 -17.87
C GLU A 539 19.33 2.12 -16.54
N HIS A 540 18.02 2.06 -16.26
CA HIS A 540 17.46 2.65 -15.05
C HIS A 540 17.86 1.83 -13.80
N ARG A 541 18.38 2.48 -12.76
CA ARG A 541 18.86 1.80 -11.53
C ARG A 541 17.81 0.88 -10.89
N GLN A 542 16.54 1.28 -10.90
CA GLN A 542 15.46 0.46 -10.35
C GLN A 542 15.11 -0.75 -11.23
N TYR A 543 15.23 -0.61 -12.55
CA TYR A 543 15.14 -1.76 -13.47
C TYR A 543 16.21 -2.77 -13.06
N LEU A 544 17.48 -2.36 -13.02
CA LEU A 544 18.59 -3.25 -12.66
C LEU A 544 18.43 -3.90 -11.27
N ARG A 545 17.94 -3.14 -10.28
CA ARG A 545 17.75 -3.62 -8.90
C ARG A 545 16.67 -4.70 -8.79
N LEU A 546 15.56 -4.55 -9.50
CA LEU A 546 14.41 -5.45 -9.41
C LEU A 546 14.50 -6.59 -10.44
N PHE A 547 15.11 -6.34 -11.59
CA PHE A 547 15.16 -7.29 -12.70
C PHE A 547 16.37 -8.20 -12.69
N LYS A 548 17.51 -7.79 -12.12
CA LYS A 548 18.82 -8.51 -12.12
C LYS A 548 19.27 -9.14 -13.46
N GLY A 549 18.53 -8.94 -14.56
CA GLY A 549 18.70 -9.63 -15.84
C GLY A 549 17.94 -10.96 -15.98
N GLU A 550 17.32 -11.50 -14.93
CA GLU A 550 16.86 -12.90 -14.90
C GLU A 550 15.40 -13.09 -15.35
N LEU A 551 14.56 -12.05 -15.29
CA LEU A 551 13.13 -12.20 -15.62
C LEU A 551 12.86 -12.66 -17.07
N PRO A 552 13.56 -12.15 -18.10
CA PRO A 552 13.44 -12.70 -19.45
C PRO A 552 13.97 -14.14 -19.59
N GLU A 553 14.86 -14.59 -18.71
CA GLU A 553 15.33 -15.99 -18.70
C GLU A 553 14.25 -16.94 -18.16
N HIS A 554 13.46 -16.48 -17.19
CA HIS A 554 12.34 -17.23 -16.61
C HIS A 554 11.04 -17.07 -17.41
N TYR A 555 10.81 -15.89 -17.99
CA TYR A 555 9.62 -15.52 -18.76
C TYR A 555 10.05 -14.97 -20.13
N PRO A 556 10.25 -15.82 -21.15
CA PRO A 556 10.82 -15.42 -22.44
C PRO A 556 10.05 -14.31 -23.18
N TYR A 557 8.76 -14.23 -22.91
CA TYR A 557 7.82 -13.27 -23.51
C TYR A 557 7.52 -12.09 -22.60
N TYR A 558 8.37 -11.84 -21.59
CA TYR A 558 8.20 -10.79 -20.59
C TYR A 558 7.90 -9.40 -21.19
N LEU A 559 8.53 -9.09 -22.32
CA LEU A 559 8.43 -7.80 -22.98
C LEU A 559 7.25 -7.68 -23.95
N ASP A 560 6.49 -8.74 -24.20
CA ASP A 560 5.30 -8.68 -25.05
C ASP A 560 4.19 -7.86 -24.38
N ASP A 561 3.40 -7.17 -25.17
CA ASP A 561 2.26 -6.38 -24.68
C ASP A 561 1.07 -7.24 -24.31
N ASP A 562 0.87 -8.34 -25.03
CA ASP A 562 -0.22 -9.27 -24.86
C ASP A 562 0.31 -10.70 -24.74
N GLN A 563 -0.09 -11.37 -23.65
CA GLN A 563 0.43 -12.68 -23.31
C GLN A 563 -0.69 -13.58 -22.83
N LEU A 564 -0.82 -14.75 -23.45
CA LEU A 564 -1.77 -15.79 -23.03
C LEU A 564 -1.01 -17.03 -22.60
N TYR A 565 -1.33 -17.54 -21.42
CA TYR A 565 -0.74 -18.76 -20.88
C TYR A 565 -1.81 -19.75 -20.46
N HIS A 566 -1.55 -21.03 -20.72
CA HIS A 566 -2.15 -22.11 -19.97
C HIS A 566 -1.18 -22.46 -18.84
N LEU A 567 -1.61 -22.32 -17.59
CA LEU A 567 -0.71 -22.34 -16.43
C LEU A 567 -0.27 -23.75 -16.05
N TYR A 568 -1.07 -24.77 -16.39
CA TYR A 568 -0.85 -26.14 -15.93
C TYR A 568 -1.00 -27.16 -17.07
N ASP A 569 -0.21 -28.22 -17.01
CA ASP A 569 -0.46 -29.48 -17.72
C ASP A 569 -0.65 -30.59 -16.67
N GLY A 570 -1.91 -30.96 -16.43
CA GLY A 570 -2.28 -31.74 -15.26
C GLY A 570 -1.89 -31.01 -13.97
N ASN A 571 -1.01 -31.63 -13.16
CA ASN A 571 -0.51 -31.05 -11.91
C ASN A 571 0.83 -30.31 -12.07
N THR A 572 1.34 -30.17 -13.30
CA THR A 572 2.64 -29.55 -13.56
C THR A 572 2.45 -28.09 -13.92
N TYR A 573 3.09 -27.20 -13.17
CA TYR A 573 3.11 -25.77 -13.50
C TYR A 573 4.02 -25.51 -14.71
N LEU A 574 3.52 -24.79 -15.71
CA LEU A 574 4.22 -24.55 -16.99
C LEU A 574 5.12 -23.29 -17.00
N ASN A 575 5.24 -22.63 -15.86
CA ASN A 575 6.11 -21.46 -15.63
C ASN A 575 5.95 -20.31 -16.64
N GLU A 576 4.74 -20.15 -17.20
CA GLU A 576 4.42 -19.07 -18.14
C GLU A 576 5.47 -18.91 -19.26
N SER A 577 6.00 -20.03 -19.75
CA SER A 577 7.15 -20.08 -20.65
C SER A 577 6.79 -20.03 -22.14
N VAL A 578 5.51 -20.25 -22.49
CA VAL A 578 5.00 -20.28 -23.86
C VAL A 578 3.84 -19.31 -24.01
N ASN A 579 4.04 -18.23 -24.76
CA ASN A 579 2.97 -17.28 -25.09
C ASN A 579 2.08 -17.85 -26.20
N LEU A 580 0.81 -18.08 -25.88
CA LEU A 580 -0.23 -18.63 -26.76
C LEU A 580 -1.13 -17.55 -27.37
N TYR A 581 -0.80 -16.27 -27.23
CA TYR A 581 -1.67 -15.17 -27.67
C TYR A 581 -1.97 -15.23 -29.16
N ASP A 582 -0.96 -15.47 -29.99
CA ASP A 582 -1.11 -15.64 -31.45
C ASP A 582 -1.40 -17.10 -31.88
N SER A 583 -1.74 -17.97 -30.92
CA SER A 583 -2.04 -19.37 -31.22
C SER A 583 -3.37 -19.51 -31.95
N ASN A 584 -3.37 -20.30 -33.03
CA ASN A 584 -4.59 -20.69 -33.74
C ASN A 584 -5.27 -21.92 -33.12
N ALA A 585 -4.79 -22.41 -31.98
CA ALA A 585 -5.40 -23.55 -31.29
C ALA A 585 -6.81 -23.17 -30.81
N PRO A 586 -7.86 -23.98 -31.09
CA PRO A 586 -9.25 -23.60 -30.80
C PRO A 586 -9.53 -23.28 -29.33
N ASP A 587 -8.86 -23.98 -28.42
CA ASP A 587 -8.92 -23.77 -26.97
C ASP A 587 -8.27 -22.44 -26.55
N ALA A 588 -7.08 -22.12 -27.06
CA ALA A 588 -6.40 -20.85 -26.82
C ALA A 588 -7.23 -19.65 -27.33
N VAL A 589 -7.77 -19.74 -28.55
CA VAL A 589 -8.64 -18.70 -29.13
C VAL A 589 -9.90 -18.51 -28.27
N ALA A 590 -10.52 -19.59 -27.83
CA ALA A 590 -11.71 -19.53 -26.99
C ALA A 590 -11.40 -18.98 -25.58
N ALA A 591 -10.24 -19.31 -25.02
CA ALA A 591 -9.79 -18.81 -23.73
C ALA A 591 -9.50 -17.31 -23.81
N LEU A 592 -8.76 -16.86 -24.83
CA LEU A 592 -8.43 -15.45 -25.04
C LEU A 592 -9.70 -14.59 -25.09
N ALA A 593 -10.66 -14.95 -25.94
CA ALA A 593 -11.91 -14.19 -26.08
C ALA A 593 -12.68 -14.04 -24.76
N LYS A 594 -12.70 -15.10 -23.93
CA LYS A 594 -13.32 -15.06 -22.59
C LYS A 594 -12.56 -14.15 -21.65
N LEU A 595 -11.23 -14.25 -21.62
CA LEU A 595 -10.38 -13.50 -20.70
C LEU A 595 -10.30 -12.01 -21.06
N GLU A 596 -10.28 -11.66 -22.34
CA GLU A 596 -10.41 -10.26 -22.79
C GLU A 596 -11.76 -9.66 -22.38
N THR A 597 -12.84 -10.44 -22.52
CA THR A 597 -14.17 -10.03 -22.06
C THR A 597 -14.18 -9.83 -20.55
N ALA A 598 -13.65 -10.79 -19.79
CA ALA A 598 -13.55 -10.68 -18.33
C ALA A 598 -12.70 -9.48 -17.89
N MET A 599 -11.61 -9.19 -18.61
CA MET A 599 -10.75 -8.03 -18.34
C MET A 599 -11.48 -6.71 -18.63
N ALA A 600 -12.34 -6.66 -19.66
CA ALA A 600 -13.15 -5.49 -19.98
C ALA A 600 -14.33 -5.30 -19.00
N GLU A 601 -14.98 -6.38 -18.58
CA GLU A 601 -16.12 -6.38 -17.65
C GLU A 601 -15.72 -6.11 -16.19
N ALA A 602 -14.46 -6.39 -15.84
CA ALA A 602 -13.88 -6.21 -14.51
C ALA A 602 -14.06 -4.82 -13.89
N HIS A 603 -14.57 -3.83 -14.64
CA HIS A 603 -14.66 -2.44 -14.22
C HIS A 603 -13.34 -1.97 -13.59
N PHE A 604 -12.23 -2.17 -14.31
CA PHE A 604 -11.04 -1.30 -14.22
C PHE A 604 -11.38 0.13 -14.70
N ALA A 605 -12.57 0.62 -14.39
CA ALA A 605 -13.13 1.86 -14.91
C ALA A 605 -12.19 3.01 -14.57
N ASP A 606 -11.45 2.98 -13.46
CA ASP A 606 -10.55 4.07 -13.12
C ASP A 606 -9.13 3.91 -13.72
N CYS A 607 -8.85 2.77 -14.37
CA CYS A 607 -7.51 2.43 -14.86
C CYS A 607 -7.40 2.29 -16.38
N CYS A 608 -8.39 1.70 -17.05
CA CYS A 608 -8.30 1.31 -18.46
C CYS A 608 -9.60 1.64 -19.21
N GLU A 609 -9.50 2.04 -20.47
CA GLU A 609 -10.62 2.22 -21.40
C GLU A 609 -10.42 1.40 -22.68
N ARG A 610 -11.52 1.19 -23.40
CA ARG A 610 -11.53 0.41 -24.65
C ARG A 610 -11.39 1.35 -25.83
N THR A 611 -10.40 1.12 -26.68
CA THR A 611 -10.26 1.84 -27.95
C THR A 611 -11.36 1.44 -28.94
N SER A 612 -11.60 2.27 -29.95
CA SER A 612 -12.52 1.96 -31.06
C SER A 612 -12.11 0.71 -31.86
N ALA A 613 -10.84 0.30 -31.78
CA ALA A 613 -10.30 -0.92 -32.39
C ALA A 613 -10.46 -2.17 -31.51
N GLY A 614 -11.02 -2.04 -30.30
CA GLY A 614 -11.29 -3.18 -29.40
C GLY A 614 -10.19 -3.46 -28.38
N HIS A 615 -8.98 -2.91 -28.54
CA HIS A 615 -7.87 -3.05 -27.59
C HIS A 615 -8.10 -2.24 -26.31
N MET A 616 -7.64 -2.78 -25.18
CA MET A 616 -7.56 -2.02 -23.92
C MET A 616 -6.38 -1.03 -23.95
N ARG A 617 -6.59 0.16 -23.39
CA ARG A 617 -5.57 1.18 -23.12
C ARG A 617 -5.75 1.69 -21.70
N LEU A 618 -4.70 2.20 -21.07
CA LEU A 618 -4.85 2.95 -19.81
C LEU A 618 -5.78 4.15 -20.02
N ARG A 619 -6.68 4.40 -19.07
CA ARG A 619 -7.57 5.56 -19.06
C ARG A 619 -6.73 6.80 -18.79
N ASP A 620 -6.95 7.84 -19.58
CA ASP A 620 -6.38 9.16 -19.33
C ASP A 620 -6.97 9.66 -18.00
N ALA A 621 -6.12 10.03 -17.04
CA ALA A 621 -6.56 10.44 -15.70
C ALA A 621 -7.14 11.87 -15.67
N SER A 622 -7.42 12.47 -16.82
CA SER A 622 -8.03 13.79 -16.90
C SER A 622 -9.35 13.82 -16.12
N PRO A 623 -9.62 14.86 -15.32
CA PRO A 623 -10.87 14.96 -14.57
C PRO A 623 -12.04 14.79 -15.52
N GLN A 624 -12.92 13.82 -15.27
CA GLN A 624 -14.22 13.84 -15.89
C GLN A 624 -14.87 15.17 -15.49
N LYS A 625 -14.99 16.09 -16.45
CA LYS A 625 -15.92 17.20 -16.33
C LYS A 625 -17.31 16.58 -16.26
N GLU A 626 -17.82 16.41 -15.04
CA GLU A 626 -19.26 16.32 -14.81
C GLU A 626 -19.92 17.66 -15.14
#